data_AF-A0A850S9L1-F1
#
_entry.id   AF-A0A850S9L1-F1
#
_cell.length_a   1.000
_cell.length_b   1.000
_cell.length_c   1.000
_cell.angle_alpha   90.00
_cell.angle_beta   90.00
_cell.angle_gamma   90.00
#
_symmetry.space_group_name_H-M   'P 1'
#
loop_
_entity.id
_entity.type
_entity.pdbx_description
1 polymer ?
#
loop_
_entity_poly.entity_id
_entity_poly.type
_entity_poly.pdbx_seq_one_letter_code
_entity_poly.pdbx_strand_id
1 'polypeptide(L)' 'MARIKLKTFREMNDTDLAGKLSEMKADLAKMRSEQSKGTLKKHSGEIRYVRRDIARIMTILNERKAKASA' A
#
# COMPACT_ATOMS: atom_id res chain seq x y z
N MET A 1 -12.95 2.70 0.86
CA MET A 1 -12.15 1.52 1.30
C MET A 1 -11.96 1.50 2.82
N ALA A 2 -12.10 0.34 3.47
CA ALA A 2 -11.86 0.17 4.91
C ALA A 2 -10.36 0.37 5.24
N ARG A 3 -10.06 1.24 6.21
CA ARG A 3 -8.66 1.57 6.57
C ARG A 3 -7.98 0.36 7.21
N ILE A 4 -6.95 -0.15 6.57
CA ILE A 4 -6.07 -1.14 7.19
C ILE A 4 -5.27 -0.43 8.29
N LYS A 5 -5.30 -0.98 9.50
CA LYS A 5 -4.61 -0.39 10.65
C LYS A 5 -3.12 -0.72 10.59
N LEU A 6 -2.29 0.13 11.20
CA LEU A 6 -0.85 -0.13 11.27
C LEU A 6 -0.53 -1.44 12.01
N LYS A 7 -1.33 -1.79 13.03
CA LYS A 7 -1.18 -3.04 13.79
C LYS A 7 -1.29 -4.27 12.89
N THR A 8 -2.30 -4.30 12.02
CA THR A 8 -2.48 -5.41 11.07
C THR A 8 -1.31 -5.56 10.11
N PHE A 9 -0.63 -4.47 9.69
CA PHE A 9 0.58 -4.61 8.88
C PHE A 9 1.78 -5.13 9.68
N ARG A 10 1.88 -4.81 10.98
CA ARG A 10 2.96 -5.31 11.84
C ARG A 10 2.80 -6.77 12.24
N GLU A 11 1.57 -7.26 12.31
CA GLU A 11 1.23 -8.65 12.64
C GLU A 11 1.42 -9.60 11.45
N MET A 12 1.44 -9.10 10.21
CA MET A 12 1.63 -9.92 9.00
C MET A 12 3.09 -10.35 8.79
N ASN A 13 3.29 -11.50 8.15
CA ASN A 13 4.62 -11.99 7.78
C ASN A 13 5.23 -11.18 6.61
N ASP A 14 6.55 -11.26 6.44
CA ASP A 14 7.26 -10.54 5.37
C ASP A 14 6.79 -10.95 3.97
N THR A 15 6.47 -12.23 3.79
CA THR A 15 5.90 -12.78 2.55
C THR A 15 4.52 -12.18 2.27
N ASP A 16 3.68 -12.10 3.29
CA ASP A 16 2.32 -11.58 3.16
C ASP A 16 2.33 -10.07 2.90
N LEU A 17 3.25 -9.35 3.54
CA LEU A 17 3.48 -7.93 3.29
C LEU A 17 3.94 -7.67 1.86
N ALA A 18 4.83 -8.51 1.33
CA ALA A 18 5.27 -8.43 -0.06
C ALA A 18 4.12 -8.71 -1.04
N GLY A 19 3.28 -9.72 -0.75
CA GLY A 19 2.08 -10.02 -1.53
C GLY A 19 1.10 -8.85 -1.56
N LYS A 20 0.75 -8.30 -0.40
CA LYS A 20 -0.14 -7.14 -0.26
C LYS A 20 0.41 -5.88 -0.94
N LEU A 21 1.73 -5.70 -0.91
CA LEU A 21 2.38 -4.60 -1.61
C LEU A 21 2.24 -4.72 -3.13
N SER A 22 2.29 -5.94 -3.68
CA SER A 22 2.05 -6.20 -5.10
C SER A 22 0.60 -5.90 -5.49
N GLU A 23 -0.36 -6.38 -4.70
CA GLU A 23 -1.80 -6.13 -4.89
C GLU A 23 -2.11 -4.62 -4.88
N MET A 24 -1.64 -3.89 -3.86
CA MET A 24 -1.88 -2.45 -3.76
C MET A 24 -1.24 -1.66 -4.89
N LYS A 25 -0.10 -2.10 -5.43
CA LYS A 25 0.52 -1.49 -6.62
C LYS A 25 -0.31 -1.73 -7.87
N ALA A 26 -0.87 -2.92 -8.04
CA ALA A 26 -1.77 -3.24 -9.14
C ALA A 26 -3.06 -2.41 -9.07
N ASP A 27 -3.64 -2.26 -7.88
CA ASP A 27 -4.82 -1.41 -7.66
C ASP A 27 -4.51 0.06 -7.94
N LEU A 28 -3.32 0.54 -7.54
CA LEU A 28 -2.87 1.88 -7.87
C LEU A 28 -2.76 2.09 -9.38
N ALA A 29 -2.24 1.10 -10.13
CA ALA A 29 -2.14 1.17 -11.58
C ALA A 29 -3.52 1.26 -12.26
N LYS A 30 -4.50 0.46 -11.78
CA LYS A 30 -5.89 0.53 -12.25
C LYS A 30 -6.51 1.90 -11.97
N MET A 31 -6.41 2.40 -10.74
CA MET A 31 -6.92 3.72 -10.37
C MET A 31 -6.25 4.85 -11.16
N ARG A 32 -4.94 4.75 -11.46
CA ARG A 32 -4.26 5.72 -12.32
C ARG A 32 -4.76 5.68 -13.76
N SER A 33 -5.03 4.49 -14.30
CA SER A 33 -5.62 4.34 -15.64
C SER A 33 -7.00 5.01 -15.71
N GLU A 34 -7.83 4.80 -14.70
CA GLU A 34 -9.15 5.43 -14.58
C GLU A 34 -9.05 6.95 -14.34
N GLN A 35 -8.07 7.41 -13.55
CA GLN A 35 -7.78 8.83 -13.37
C GLN A 35 -7.36 9.49 -14.68
N SER A 36 -6.49 8.85 -15.46
CA SER A 36 -6.05 9.34 -16.77
C SER A 36 -7.19 9.45 -17.77
N LYS A 37 -8.22 8.61 -17.64
CA LYS A 37 -9.44 8.65 -18.47
C LYS A 37 -10.41 9.78 -18.05
N GLY A 38 -10.11 10.52 -16.97
CA GLY A 38 -10.88 11.69 -16.54
C GLY A 38 -12.22 11.39 -15.85
N THR A 39 -12.58 10.11 -15.68
CA THR A 39 -13.82 9.68 -15.02
C THR A 39 -13.71 9.69 -13.49
N LEU A 40 -12.49 9.79 -12.95
CA LEU A 40 -12.21 9.64 -11.52
C LEU A 40 -12.37 10.95 -10.73
N LYS A 41 -13.52 11.63 -10.82
CA LYS A 41 -13.77 12.90 -10.10
C LYS A 41 -14.08 12.73 -8.61
N LYS A 42 -14.77 11.65 -8.20
CA LYS A 42 -15.14 11.40 -6.79
C LYS A 42 -14.13 10.52 -6.02
N HIS A 43 -13.33 9.69 -6.71
CA HIS A 43 -12.42 8.72 -6.08
C HIS A 43 -10.93 9.14 -6.08
N SER A 44 -10.59 10.33 -6.57
CA SER A 44 -9.22 10.88 -6.59
C SER A 44 -8.52 10.85 -5.21
N GLY A 45 -9.28 11.07 -4.13
CA GLY A 45 -8.76 11.01 -2.76
C GLY A 45 -8.26 9.62 -2.34
N GLU A 46 -8.79 8.54 -2.93
CA GLU A 46 -8.44 7.16 -2.61
C GLU A 46 -7.02 6.81 -3.05
N ILE A 47 -6.55 7.39 -4.17
CA ILE A 47 -5.15 7.25 -4.64
C ILE A 47 -4.17 7.73 -3.57
N ARG A 48 -4.49 8.85 -2.88
CA ARG A 48 -3.64 9.39 -1.81
C ARG A 48 -3.54 8.44 -0.61
N TYR A 49 -4.57 7.64 -0.36
CA TYR A 49 -4.57 6.67 0.73
C TYR A 49 -3.80 5.41 0.35
N VAL A 50 -4.03 4.85 -0.85
CA VAL A 50 -3.31 3.67 -1.33
C VAL A 50 -1.80 3.92 -1.40
N ARG A 51 -1.36 5.10 -1.86
CA ARG A 51 0.07 5.48 -1.79
C ARG A 51 0.63 5.46 -0.36
N ARG A 52 -0.16 5.91 0.62
CA ARG A 52 0.25 5.96 2.02
C ARG A 52 0.35 4.57 2.63
N ASP A 53 -0.55 3.67 2.26
CA ASP A 53 -0.52 2.28 2.73
C ASP A 53 0.67 1.52 2.12
N ILE A 54 0.96 1.71 0.83
CA ILE A 54 2.19 1.18 0.20
C ILE A 54 3.44 1.67 0.94
N ALA A 55 3.52 2.97 1.22
CA ALA A 55 4.67 3.54 1.93
C ALA A 55 4.84 2.92 3.33
N ARG A 56 3.75 2.73 4.09
CA ARG A 56 3.79 2.09 5.41
C ARG A 56 4.30 0.65 5.35
N ILE A 57 3.85 -0.13 4.37
CA ILE A 57 4.33 -1.51 4.18
C ILE A 57 5.83 -1.51 3.89
N MET A 58 6.29 -0.64 2.99
CA MET A 58 7.72 -0.49 2.69
C MET A 58 8.54 -0.10 3.93
N THR A 59 8.02 0.82 4.76
CA THR A 59 8.68 1.21 6.01
C THR A 59 8.81 0.02 6.96
N ILE A 60 7.75 -0.78 7.16
CA ILE A 60 7.79 -1.95 8.06
C ILE A 60 8.80 -2.99 7.56
N LEU A 61 8.82 -3.27 6.25
CA LEU A 61 9.78 -4.19 5.65
C LEU A 61 11.22 -3.69 5.85
N ASN A 62 11.46 -2.38 5.71
CA ASN A 62 12.77 -1.79 5.97
C ASN A 62 13.14 -1.80 7.46
N GLU A 63 12.21 -1.53 8.37
CA GLU A 63 12.41 -1.64 9.82
C GLU A 63 12.82 -3.07 10.21
N ARG A 64 12.17 -4.09 9.63
CA ARG A 64 12.52 -5.50 9.86
C ARG A 64 13.89 -5.85 9.32
N LYS A 65 14.22 -5.41 8.11
CA LYS A 65 15.56 -5.60 7.53
C LYS A 65 16.65 -4.92 8.37
N ALA A 66 16.43 -3.68 8.81
CA ALA A 66 17.38 -2.93 9.63
C ALA A 66 17.64 -3.61 10.98
N LYS A 67 16.60 -4.21 11.59
CA LYS A 67 16.75 -5.01 12.82
C LYS A 67 17.44 -6.35 12.62
N ALA A 68 17.33 -6.96 11.43
CA ALA A 68 18.03 -8.20 11.14
C ALA A 68 19.53 -7.99 10.84
N SER A 69 19.91 -6.77 10.43
CA SER A 69 21.29 -6.40 10.12
C SER A 69 22.04 -5.70 11.26
N ALA A 70 21.42 -5.56 12.44
CA ALA A 70 21.99 -4.94 13.64
C ALA A 70 22.11 -5.99 14.75
#